data_AF-P91965-F1
#
_entry.id   AF-P91965-F1
#
_cell.length_a   1.000
_cell.length_b   1.000
_cell.length_c   1.000
_cell.angle_alpha   90.00
_cell.angle_beta   90.00
_cell.angle_gamma   90.00
#
_symmetry.space_group_name_H-M   'P 1'
#
loop_
_entity.id
_entity.type
_entity.pdbx_description
1 polymer ?
#
loop_
_entity_poly.entity_id
_entity_poly.type
_entity_poly.pdbx_seq_one_letter_code
_entity_poly.pdbx_strand_id
1 'polypeptide(L)' 'DVILMCFSIDSPDSLENIPEKWTPEVKHFCPNVPIILV' A
#
# COMPACT_ATOMS: atom_id res chain seq x y z
N ASP A 1 -6.76 14.44 0.39
CA ASP A 1 -5.57 13.68 -0.06
C ASP A 1 -5.89 12.20 -0.14
N VAL A 2 -5.18 11.47 -1.00
CA VAL A 2 -5.36 10.03 -1.27
C VAL A 2 -3.99 9.41 -1.49
N ILE A 3 -3.76 8.20 -1.00
CA ILE A 3 -2.53 7.43 -1.23
C ILE A 3 -2.82 6.35 -2.26
N LEU A 4 -2.04 6.33 -3.35
CA LEU A 4 -2.05 5.24 -4.33
C LEU A 4 -0.99 4.22 -3.91
N MET A 5 -1.41 2.98 -3.69
CA MET A 5 -0.53 1.89 -3.31
C MET A 5 -0.43 0.94 -4.50
N CYS A 6 0.69 1.00 -5.21
CA CYS A 6 0.84 0.28 -6.47
C CYS A 6 1.51 -1.08 -6.27
N PHE A 7 1.06 -2.07 -7.02
CA PHE A 7 1.77 -3.34 -7.20
C PHE A 7 1.96 -3.63 -8.70
N SER A 8 2.83 -4.59 -9.00
CA SER A 8 3.11 -5.01 -10.37
C SER A 8 2.58 -6.42 -10.61
N ILE A 9 1.83 -6.62 -11.69
CA ILE A 9 1.22 -7.92 -12.04
C ILE A 9 2.28 -8.96 -12.41
N ASP A 10 3.42 -8.53 -12.96
CA ASP A 10 4.56 -9.38 -13.29
C ASP A 10 5.48 -9.68 -12.08
N SER A 11 5.20 -9.09 -10.91
CA SER A 11 5.97 -9.28 -9.68
C SER A 11 5.03 -9.54 -8.49
N PRO A 12 4.63 -10.80 -8.24
CA PRO A 12 3.70 -11.17 -7.15
C PRO A 12 4.15 -10.66 -5.77
N ASP A 13 5.46 -10.69 -5.50
CA ASP A 13 6.05 -10.20 -4.25
C ASP A 13 5.67 -8.74 -3.96
N SER A 14 5.49 -7.91 -4.99
CA SER A 14 5.08 -6.50 -4.80
C SER A 14 3.70 -6.37 -4.16
N LEU A 15 2.77 -7.29 -4.46
CA LEU A 15 1.46 -7.36 -3.82
C LEU A 15 1.56 -7.94 -2.40
N GLU A 16 2.41 -8.94 -2.17
CA GLU A 16 2.64 -9.51 -0.84
C GLU A 16 3.22 -8.48 0.15
N ASN A 17 4.08 -7.58 -0.34
CA ASN A 17 4.64 -6.50 0.47
C ASN A 17 3.59 -5.48 0.95
N ILE A 18 2.42 -5.39 0.32
CA ILE A 18 1.38 -4.40 0.66
C ILE A 18 0.81 -4.60 2.07
N PRO A 19 0.24 -5.76 2.44
CA PRO A 19 -0.26 -5.97 3.79
C PRO A 19 0.87 -6.04 4.83
N GLU A 20 2.06 -6.53 4.45
CA GLU A 20 3.15 -6.80 5.41
C GLU A 20 4.00 -5.57 5.74
N LYS A 21 4.22 -4.68 4.76
CA LYS A 21 5.15 -3.53 4.90
C LYS A 21 4.44 -2.21 4.70
N TRP A 22 3.80 -2.03 3.55
CA TRP A 22 3.30 -0.72 3.14
C TRP A 22 2.05 -0.27 3.90
N THR A 23 1.11 -1.18 4.20
CA THR A 23 -0.11 -0.87 4.93
C THR A 23 0.17 -0.43 6.37
N PRO A 24 1.00 -1.14 7.17
CA PRO A 24 1.40 -0.68 8.50
C PRO A 24 2.11 0.69 8.48
N GLU A 25 3.02 0.90 7.52
CA GLU A 25 3.77 2.14 7.39
C GLU A 25 2.85 3.33 7.10
N VAL A 26 1.99 3.20 6.08
CA VAL A 26 1.03 4.25 5.72
C VAL A 26 0.05 4.52 6.86
N LYS A 27 -0.43 3.50 7.57
CA LYS A 27 -1.31 3.71 8.73
C LYS A 27 -0.61 4.40 9.89
N HIS A 28 0.70 4.21 10.05
CA HIS A 28 1.49 4.89 11.07
C HIS A 28 1.64 6.38 10.77
N PHE A 29 1.99 6.74 9.53
CA PHE A 29 2.23 8.14 9.15
C PHE A 29 0.97 8.90 8.72
N CYS A 30 -0.04 8.21 8.19
CA CYS A 30 -1.23 8.78 7.57
C CYS A 30 -2.50 7.97 7.94
N PRO A 31 -2.90 7.90 9.22
CA PRO A 31 -3.94 6.98 9.71
C PRO A 31 -5.33 7.19 9.11
N ASN A 32 -5.65 8.41 8.67
CA ASN A 32 -6.98 8.80 8.18
C ASN A 32 -7.04 9.04 6.67
N VAL A 33 -5.93 8.80 5.94
CA VAL A 33 -5.88 9.03 4.51
C VAL A 33 -6.36 7.77 3.78
N PRO A 34 -7.36 7.86 2.88
CA PRO A 34 -7.84 6.70 2.14
C PRO A 34 -6.75 6.17 1.19
N ILE A 35 -6.71 4.84 1.07
CA ILE A 35 -5.75 4.11 0.23
C ILE A 35 -6.50 3.50 -0.95
N ILE A 36 -5.99 3.71 -2.15
CA ILE A 36 -6.43 3.03 -3.37
C ILE A 36 -5.32 2.10 -3.84
N LEU A 37 -5.65 0.82 -3.98
CA LEU A 37 -4.76 -0.18 -4.55
C LEU A 37 -4.76 -0.05 -6.08
N VAL A 38 -3.58 0.03 -6.69
CA VAL A 38 -3.39 0.21 -8.14
C VAL A 38 -2.51 -0.90 -8.71
#